data_AF-A0A9X3H3L4-F1
#
_entry.id   AF-A0A9X3H3L4-F1
#
_cell.length_a   1.000
_cell.length_b   1.000
_cell.length_c   1.000
_cell.angle_alpha   90.00
_cell.angle_beta   90.00
_cell.angle_gamma   90.00
#
_symmetry.space_group_name_H-M   'P 1'
#
loop_
_entity.id
_entity.type
_entity.pdbx_description
1 polymer ?
#
loop_
_entity_poly.entity_id
_entity_poly.type
_entity_poly.pdbx_seq_one_letter_code
_entity_poly.pdbx_strand_id
1 'polypeptide(L)'
;MTISEFNSLTFDGKASLLTKYGRYLDERNSPEGAKILIHDLFGFYVEVSYRFDRKVQYIRAVNNIFESETYLESINLLHLN
;
A
#
# COMPACT_ATOMS: atom_id res chain seq x y z
N MET A 1 -6.11 -14.26 -8.78
CA MET A 1 -5.75 -14.20 -7.34
C MET A 1 -6.68 -13.20 -6.69
N THR A 2 -7.25 -13.54 -5.54
CA THR A 2 -8.09 -12.66 -4.73
C THR A 2 -7.27 -11.98 -3.62
N ILE A 3 -7.82 -10.93 -3.02
CA ILE A 3 -7.22 -10.28 -1.84
C ILE A 3 -7.02 -11.27 -0.69
N SER A 4 -7.98 -12.17 -0.46
CA SER A 4 -7.89 -13.17 0.61
C SER A 4 -6.71 -14.12 0.39
N GLU A 5 -6.57 -14.63 -0.85
CA GLU A 5 -5.44 -15.50 -1.23
C GLU A 5 -4.10 -14.76 -1.06
N PHE A 6 -4.03 -13.49 -1.49
CA PHE A 6 -2.83 -12.67 -1.31
C PHE A 6 -2.52 -12.45 0.17
N ASN A 7 -3.53 -12.16 0.99
CA ASN A 7 -3.36 -11.89 2.42
C ASN A 7 -2.89 -13.11 3.20
N SER A 8 -3.25 -14.33 2.76
CA SER A 8 -2.78 -15.60 3.31
C SER A 8 -1.31 -15.93 2.98
N LEU A 9 -0.67 -15.20 2.05
CA LEU A 9 0.75 -15.40 1.74
C LEU A 9 1.64 -14.95 2.90
N THR A 10 2.82 -15.56 3.01
CA THR A 10 3.90 -15.05 3.85
C THR A 10 4.36 -13.69 3.36
N PHE A 11 5.05 -12.94 4.22
CA PHE A 11 5.62 -11.65 3.85
C PHE A 11 6.50 -11.74 2.59
N ASP A 12 7.41 -12.71 2.53
CA ASP A 12 8.27 -12.94 1.36
C ASP A 12 7.47 -13.34 0.12
N GLY A 13 6.39 -14.11 0.30
CA GLY A 13 5.47 -14.47 -0.77
C GLY A 13 4.78 -13.24 -1.37
N LYS A 14 4.29 -12.34 -0.51
CA LYS A 14 3.70 -11.05 -0.93
C LYS A 14 4.73 -10.20 -1.67
N ALA A 15 5.93 -10.03 -1.11
CA ALA A 15 7.00 -9.23 -1.69
C ALA A 15 7.46 -9.77 -3.06
N SER A 16 7.67 -11.08 -3.16
CA SER A 16 8.06 -11.74 -4.41
C SER A 16 7.01 -11.54 -5.51
N LEU A 17 5.74 -11.74 -5.16
CA LEU A 17 4.63 -11.62 -6.11
C LEU A 17 4.42 -10.18 -6.56
N LEU A 18 4.49 -9.22 -5.63
CA LEU A 18 4.44 -7.79 -5.93
C LEU A 18 5.62 -7.32 -6.78
N THR A 19 6.83 -7.82 -6.52
CA THR A 19 8.03 -7.49 -7.31
C THR A 19 7.91 -8.01 -8.74
N LYS A 20 7.31 -9.19 -8.91
CA LYS A 20 7.23 -9.86 -10.22
C LYS A 20 6.07 -9.35 -11.09
N TYR A 21 4.95 -8.99 -10.47
CA TYR A 21 3.70 -8.69 -11.20
C TYR A 21 3.07 -7.36 -10.82
N GLY A 22 3.50 -6.73 -9.73
CA GLY A 22 2.95 -5.47 -9.27
C GLY A 22 3.32 -4.33 -10.20
N ARG A 23 2.32 -3.54 -10.58
CA ARG A 23 2.51 -2.32 -11.36
C ARG A 23 2.47 -1.13 -10.42
N TYR A 24 3.57 -0.39 -10.30
CA TYR A 24 3.60 0.85 -9.53
C TYR A 24 2.56 1.85 -10.06
N LEU A 25 1.85 2.50 -9.15
CA LEU A 25 0.85 3.52 -9.45
C LEU A 25 1.19 4.86 -8.84
N ASP A 26 1.46 4.88 -7.53
CA ASP A 26 1.54 6.12 -6.75
C ASP A 26 2.42 5.93 -5.51
N GLU A 27 2.87 7.05 -4.95
CA GLU A 27 3.71 7.12 -3.76
C GLU A 27 3.21 8.24 -2.84
N ARG A 28 3.22 7.98 -1.54
CA ARG A 28 2.78 8.92 -0.52
C ARG A 28 3.75 8.99 0.63
N ASN A 29 3.85 10.17 1.22
CA ASN A 29 4.54 10.38 2.47
C ASN A 29 3.48 10.52 3.57
N SER A 30 3.61 9.70 4.61
CA SER A 30 2.91 9.90 5.87
C SER A 30 3.52 11.10 6.62
N PRO A 31 2.72 11.84 7.40
CA PRO A 31 3.21 12.91 8.27
C PRO A 31 4.34 12.46 9.22
N GLU A 32 4.39 11.17 9.55
CA GLU A 32 5.39 10.56 10.44
C GLU A 32 6.69 10.18 9.71
N GLY A 33 6.81 10.52 8.42
CA GLY A 33 7.99 10.22 7.59
C GLY A 33 8.02 8.79 7.06
N ALA A 34 6.95 8.01 7.24
CA ALA A 34 6.78 6.74 6.54
C ALA A 34 6.41 7.00 5.07
N LYS A 35 6.84 6.11 4.18
CA LYS A 35 6.59 6.18 2.75
C LYS A 35 5.73 5.01 2.31
N ILE A 36 4.61 5.29 1.67
CA ILE A 36 3.67 4.26 1.22
C ILE A 36 3.70 4.21 -0.30
N LEU A 37 4.04 3.05 -0.84
CA LEU A 37 3.95 2.77 -2.27
C LEU A 37 2.65 2.04 -2.58
N ILE A 38 2.00 2.44 -3.66
CA ILE A 38 0.75 1.86 -4.13
C ILE A 38 1.00 1.16 -5.45
N HIS A 39 0.57 -0.09 -5.54
CA HIS A 39 0.69 -0.92 -6.72
C HIS A 39 -0.66 -1.49 -7.13
N ASP A 40 -0.90 -1.62 -8.43
CA ASP A 40 -1.93 -2.51 -8.97
C ASP A 40 -1.38 -3.93 -9.02
N LEU A 41 -2.20 -4.90 -8.62
CA LEU A 41 -1.89 -6.32 -8.73
C LEU A 41 -3.18 -7.11 -8.97
N PHE A 42 -3.33 -7.64 -10.18
CA PHE A 42 -4.44 -8.54 -10.55
C PHE A 42 -5.85 -7.98 -10.22
N GLY A 43 -6.05 -6.68 -10.37
CA GLY A 43 -7.36 -6.03 -10.17
C GLY A 43 -7.67 -5.61 -8.73
N PHE A 44 -6.68 -5.66 -7.83
CA PHE A 44 -6.74 -5.03 -6.52
C PHE A 44 -5.47 -4.20 -6.26
N TYR A 45 -5.50 -3.37 -5.23
CA TYR A 45 -4.38 -2.51 -4.89
C TYR A 45 -3.56 -3.10 -3.75
N VAL A 46 -2.25 -2.88 -3.78
CA VAL A 46 -1.32 -3.26 -2.71
C VAL A 46 -0.60 -2.03 -2.21
N GLU A 47 -0.67 -1.82 -0.90
CA GLU A 47 0.09 -0.81 -0.18
C GLU A 47 1.33 -1.45 0.44
N VAL A 48 2.48 -0.80 0.25
CA VAL A 48 3.74 -1.13 0.90
C VAL A 48 4.21 0.06 1.70
N SER A 49 4.18 -0.05 3.03
CA SER A 49 4.73 0.99 3.90
C SER A 49 6.20 0.73 4.19
N TYR A 50 7.00 1.77 4.07
CA TYR A 50 8.39 1.85 4.46
C TYR A 50 8.52 2.81 5.63
N ARG A 51 9.26 2.41 6.66
CA ARG A 51 9.73 3.31 7.69
C ARG A 51 10.80 4.27 7.11
N PHE A 52 11.12 5.35 7.83
CA PHE A 52 12.18 6.29 7.48
C PHE A 52 13.54 5.63 7.16
N ASP A 53 13.86 4.48 7.77
CA ASP A 53 15.10 3.72 7.52
C ASP A 53 14.98 2.74 6.34
N ARG A 54 13.98 2.92 5.48
CA ARG A 54 13.67 2.10 4.29
C ARG A 54 13.36 0.63 4.58
N LYS A 55 13.04 0.28 5.82
CA LYS A 55 12.53 -1.05 6.15
C LYS A 55 11.04 -1.12 5.87
N VAL A 56 10.62 -2.17 5.17
CA VAL A 56 9.19 -2.44 4.95
C VAL A 56 8.54 -2.76 6.30
N GLN A 57 7.48 -2.05 6.63
CA GLN A 57 6.66 -2.28 7.81
C GLN A 57 5.53 -3.24 7.52
N TYR A 58 4.83 -3.04 6.41
CA TYR A 58 3.73 -3.90 6.01
C TYR A 58 3.56 -3.97 4.49
N ILE A 59 2.92 -5.05 4.05
CA ILE A 59 2.41 -5.24 2.69
C ILE A 59 0.95 -5.67 2.83
N ARG A 60 0.02 -4.84 2.37
CA ARG A 60 -1.43 -5.05 2.55
C ARG A 60 -2.15 -4.89 1.23
N ALA A 61 -3.10 -5.79 0.95
CA ALA A 61 -4.02 -5.63 -0.16
C ALA A 61 -5.31 -4.90 0.26
N VAL A 62 -5.81 -4.01 -0.59
CA VAL A 62 -7.05 -3.25 -0.40
C VAL A 62 -7.89 -3.26 -1.69
N ASN A 63 -9.21 -3.32 -1.54
CA ASN A 63 -10.15 -3.26 -2.68
C ASN A 63 -10.21 -1.85 -3.28
N ASN A 64 -10.07 -0.85 -2.43
CA ASN A 64 -10.21 0.54 -2.80
C ASN A 64 -9.17 1.36 -2.03
N ILE A 65 -8.36 2.11 -2.75
CA ILE A 65 -7.36 2.99 -2.14
C ILE A 65 -8.00 4.09 -1.29
N PHE A 66 -9.20 4.56 -1.66
CA PHE A 66 -9.92 5.60 -0.92
C PHE A 66 -10.46 5.13 0.45
N GLU A 67 -10.52 3.81 0.69
CA GLU A 67 -10.93 3.22 1.97
C GLU A 67 -9.75 2.99 2.92
N SER A 68 -8.51 3.22 2.46
CA SER A 68 -7.35 3.24 3.35
C SER A 68 -7.46 4.45 4.28
N GLU A 69 -7.35 4.23 5.59
CA GLU A 69 -7.39 5.32 6.59
C GLU A 69 -6.33 6.40 6.28
N THR A 70 -5.19 5.99 5.72
CA THR A 70 -4.15 6.88 5.21
C THR A 70 -4.63 7.85 4.12
N TYR A 71 -5.63 7.44 3.33
CA TYR A 71 -6.25 8.24 2.27
C TYR A 71 -7.25 9.25 2.84
N LEU A 72 -7.94 8.91 3.92
CA LEU A 72 -8.90 9.80 4.59
C LEU A 72 -8.20 10.94 5.34
N GLU A 73 -7.04 10.65 5.96
CA GLU A 73 -6.23 11.69 6.61
C GLU A 73 -5.73 12.75 5.61
N SER A 74 -5.36 12.35 4.40
CA SER A 74 -4.88 13.30 3.37
C SER A 74 -6.00 14.18 2.81
N ILE A 75 -7.25 13.70 2.77
CA ILE A 75 -8.41 14.49 2.30
C ILE A 75 -8.87 15.50 3.36
N ASN A 76 -8.83 15.13 4.65
CA ASN A 76 -9.20 16.04 5.74
C ASN A 76 -8.28 17.26 5.82
N LEU A 77 -7.01 17.14 5.41
CA LEU A 77 -6.07 18.27 5.37
C LEU A 77 -6.33 19.23 4.20
N LEU A 78 -6.92 18.77 3.10
CA LEU A 78 -7.18 19.60 1.91
C LEU A 78 -8.46 20.43 2.01
N HIS A 79 -9.41 20.06 2.87
CA HIS A 79 -10.70 20.76 3.03
C HIS A 79 -10.75 21.77 4.21
N LEU A 80 -9.59 22.14 4.76
CA LEU A 80 -9.48 23.10 5.88
C LEU A 80 -8.95 24.49 5.47
N ASN A 81 -8.96 24.83 4.18
CA ASN A 81 -8.70 26.19 3.68
C ASN A 81 -9.98 26.89 3.24
#